data_AF-A0A958IQK6-F1
#
_entry.id   AF-A0A958IQK6-F1
#
_cell.length_a   1.000
_cell.length_b   1.000
_cell.length_c   1.000
_cell.angle_alpha   90.00
_cell.angle_beta   90.00
_cell.angle_gamma   90.00
#
_symmetry.space_group_name_H-M   'P 1'
#
loop_
_entity.id
_entity.type
_entity.pdbx_description
1 polymer ?
#
loop_
_entity_poly.entity_id
_entity_poly.type
_entity_poly.pdbx_seq_one_letter_code
_entity_poly.pdbx_strand_id
1 'polypeptide(L)'
;LWYLREQPEQAGLKIPAEVSQFMTLKAEEQRTFDYIGLTEAIVNSSAALPVEPYVTELQELSGILQQEDFRQARQYMEDLRGKYGNGSVSAGAGEIDELCLSAESALATVLAAFAFVAGYIMTTIREIKVIKYRHKKDLEYLHNQVILDDTMNQDVALDSLKAYADCSESQSVILLKSLNEINPAMSLSPFIIDENALSEGGGGREAKLFFYQYSDAEGAHYRLVNKWNAKNERDRLTVSPGHYSIFKEQLDAFGKAMAGARDVSKAVG
;
A
#
# COMPACT_ATOMS: atom_id res chain seq x y z
N LEU A 1 7.66 -7.98 -3.10
CA LEU A 1 7.62 -6.70 -3.86
C LEU A 1 8.94 -5.94 -3.77
N TRP A 2 9.52 -5.72 -2.59
CA TRP A 2 10.90 -5.23 -2.42
C TRP A 2 11.93 -6.01 -3.26
N TYR A 3 11.75 -7.33 -3.38
CA TYR A 3 12.59 -8.20 -4.20
C TYR A 3 12.58 -7.93 -5.71
N LEU A 4 11.50 -7.34 -6.25
CA LEU A 4 11.43 -7.01 -7.69
C LEU A 4 12.32 -5.81 -8.06
N ARG A 5 12.73 -5.00 -7.07
CA ARG A 5 13.57 -3.83 -7.28
C ARG A 5 15.04 -4.22 -7.54
N GLU A 6 15.53 -5.25 -6.86
CA GLU A 6 16.95 -5.59 -6.97
C GLU A 6 17.26 -6.67 -8.03
N GLN A 7 16.35 -7.60 -8.32
CA GLN A 7 16.63 -8.69 -9.27
C GLN A 7 15.37 -9.22 -10.00
N PRO A 8 14.82 -8.47 -10.98
CA PRO A 8 13.66 -8.94 -11.77
C PRO A 8 13.95 -10.19 -12.61
N GLU A 9 15.23 -10.49 -12.91
CA GLU A 9 15.63 -11.63 -13.74
C GLU A 9 15.88 -12.95 -12.96
N GLN A 10 15.98 -12.91 -11.62
CA GLN A 10 16.44 -14.10 -10.85
C GLN A 10 15.37 -14.85 -10.06
N ALA A 11 14.12 -14.39 -10.01
CA ALA A 11 13.07 -15.17 -9.39
C ALA A 11 12.12 -15.71 -10.46
N GLY A 12 12.00 -17.04 -10.56
CA GLY A 12 10.87 -17.71 -11.22
C GLY A 12 9.52 -17.43 -10.53
N LEU A 13 9.31 -16.20 -10.04
CA LEU A 13 8.11 -15.72 -9.42
C LEU A 13 7.00 -15.70 -10.47
N LYS A 14 6.09 -16.65 -10.36
CA LYS A 14 4.86 -16.62 -11.15
C LYS A 14 4.01 -15.48 -10.66
N ILE A 15 3.80 -14.50 -11.52
CA ILE A 15 2.95 -13.36 -11.22
C ILE A 15 1.49 -13.82 -11.19
N PRO A 16 0.79 -13.63 -10.07
CA PRO A 16 -0.62 -14.01 -9.98
C PRO A 16 -1.49 -13.22 -10.96
N ALA A 17 -2.59 -13.83 -11.39
CA ALA A 17 -3.49 -13.19 -12.35
C ALA A 17 -4.12 -11.91 -11.80
N GLU A 18 -4.37 -11.92 -10.49
CA GLU A 18 -4.94 -10.88 -9.66
C GLU A 18 -4.10 -9.61 -9.67
N VAL A 19 -2.76 -9.73 -9.71
CA VAL A 19 -1.89 -8.55 -9.77
C VAL A 19 -2.03 -7.85 -11.12
N SER A 20 -2.09 -8.59 -12.21
CA SER A 20 -2.34 -7.97 -13.52
C SER A 20 -3.75 -7.39 -13.62
N GLN A 21 -4.75 -8.08 -13.06
CA GLN A 21 -6.12 -7.56 -13.00
C GLN A 21 -6.16 -6.24 -12.24
N PHE A 22 -5.48 -6.14 -11.09
CA PHE A 22 -5.35 -4.93 -10.31
C PHE A 22 -4.75 -3.77 -11.11
N MET A 23 -3.68 -4.05 -11.88
CA MET A 23 -3.03 -3.03 -12.72
C MET A 23 -3.89 -2.57 -13.92
N THR A 24 -4.92 -3.34 -14.29
CA THR A 24 -5.84 -3.02 -15.40
C THR A 24 -7.26 -2.72 -14.93
N LEU A 25 -7.46 -2.47 -13.63
CA LEU A 25 -8.77 -2.14 -13.07
C LEU A 25 -9.39 -0.95 -13.77
N LYS A 26 -10.70 -1.00 -13.97
CA LYS A 26 -11.50 0.16 -14.40
C LYS A 26 -12.14 0.85 -13.21
N ALA A 27 -12.57 2.10 -13.42
CA ALA A 27 -13.20 2.91 -12.40
C ALA A 27 -14.42 2.23 -11.75
N GLU A 28 -15.22 1.51 -12.55
CA GLU A 28 -16.45 0.85 -12.08
C GLU A 28 -16.15 -0.41 -11.25
N GLU A 29 -15.03 -1.08 -11.51
CA GLU A 29 -14.63 -2.35 -10.89
C GLU A 29 -13.94 -2.13 -9.54
N GLN A 30 -13.40 -0.93 -9.30
CA GLN A 30 -12.65 -0.59 -8.09
C GLN A 30 -13.44 -0.89 -6.80
N ARG A 31 -14.73 -0.53 -6.77
CA ARG A 31 -15.56 -0.64 -5.55
C ARG A 31 -15.76 -2.09 -5.09
N THR A 32 -15.71 -3.02 -6.03
CA THR A 32 -15.97 -4.44 -5.80
C THR A 32 -14.72 -5.28 -6.00
N PHE A 33 -13.54 -4.66 -6.15
CA PHE A 33 -12.31 -5.43 -6.27
C PHE A 33 -12.01 -6.18 -4.96
N ASP A 34 -11.49 -7.40 -5.10
CA ASP A 34 -11.17 -8.28 -3.98
C ASP A 34 -9.70 -8.14 -3.58
N TYR A 35 -9.44 -7.16 -2.71
CA TYR A 35 -8.09 -6.89 -2.20
C TYR A 35 -7.56 -8.01 -1.28
N ILE A 36 -8.44 -8.78 -0.63
CA ILE A 36 -8.03 -9.93 0.18
C ILE A 36 -7.53 -11.05 -0.75
N GLY A 37 -8.24 -11.31 -1.85
CA GLY A 37 -7.82 -12.25 -2.88
C GLY A 37 -6.50 -11.85 -3.54
N LEU A 38 -6.33 -10.56 -3.85
CA LEU A 38 -5.04 -10.05 -4.32
C LEU A 38 -3.92 -10.31 -3.31
N THR A 39 -4.17 -10.06 -2.02
CA THR A 39 -3.19 -10.27 -0.95
C THR A 39 -2.82 -11.74 -0.83
N GLU A 40 -3.82 -12.63 -0.81
CA GLU A 40 -3.64 -14.09 -0.80
C GLU A 40 -2.78 -14.56 -1.98
N ALA A 41 -3.09 -14.07 -3.18
CA ALA A 41 -2.37 -14.42 -4.39
C ALA A 41 -0.90 -13.97 -4.34
N ILE A 42 -0.64 -12.75 -3.85
CA ILE A 42 0.73 -12.23 -3.65
C ILE A 42 1.47 -13.09 -2.63
N VAL A 43 0.87 -13.35 -1.46
CA VAL A 43 1.49 -14.14 -0.38
C VAL A 43 1.84 -15.54 -0.88
N ASN A 44 0.90 -16.23 -1.52
CA ASN A 44 1.10 -17.59 -2.02
C ASN A 44 2.17 -17.64 -3.12
N SER A 45 2.23 -16.65 -4.00
CA SER A 45 3.30 -16.57 -5.01
C SER A 45 4.68 -16.33 -4.40
N SER A 46 4.74 -15.56 -3.30
CA SER A 46 5.99 -15.25 -2.61
C SER A 46 6.53 -16.39 -1.76
N ALA A 47 5.66 -17.29 -1.27
CA ALA A 47 6.05 -18.45 -0.45
C ALA A 47 6.98 -19.42 -1.19
N ALA A 48 6.95 -19.43 -2.53
CA ALA A 48 7.84 -20.25 -3.35
C ALA A 48 9.26 -19.66 -3.52
N LEU A 49 9.51 -18.44 -3.04
CA LEU A 49 10.80 -17.78 -3.18
C LEU A 49 11.72 -18.09 -1.99
N PRO A 50 13.03 -18.30 -2.22
CA PRO A 50 14.00 -18.57 -1.15
C PRO A 50 14.43 -17.28 -0.42
N VAL A 51 13.50 -16.38 -0.15
CA VAL A 51 13.76 -15.04 0.35
C VAL A 51 12.79 -14.71 1.47
N GLU A 52 13.31 -14.19 2.57
CA GLU A 52 12.49 -13.73 3.67
C GLU A 52 11.72 -12.45 3.28
N PRO A 53 10.40 -12.40 3.45
CA PRO A 53 9.64 -11.19 3.18
C PRO A 53 9.96 -10.12 4.22
N TYR A 54 9.96 -8.85 3.78
CA TYR A 54 10.14 -7.70 4.68
C TYR A 54 9.15 -7.73 5.86
N VAL A 55 7.87 -7.97 5.53
CA VAL A 55 6.80 -8.23 6.48
C VAL A 55 6.78 -9.73 6.77
N THR A 56 7.39 -10.11 7.88
CA THR A 56 7.64 -11.51 8.23
C THR A 56 6.34 -12.27 8.51
N GLU A 57 5.33 -11.59 9.04
CA GLU A 57 4.01 -12.14 9.38
C GLU A 57 3.23 -12.60 8.14
N LEU A 58 3.62 -12.18 6.93
CA LEU A 58 3.03 -12.70 5.69
C LEU A 58 3.25 -14.20 5.51
N GLN A 59 4.28 -14.78 6.13
CA GLN A 59 4.52 -16.22 6.10
C GLN A 59 3.41 -17.00 6.83
N GLU A 60 2.93 -16.46 7.95
CA GLU A 60 1.84 -17.05 8.73
C GLU A 60 0.48 -16.74 8.12
N LEU A 61 0.35 -15.56 7.50
CA LEU A 61 -0.89 -15.09 6.89
C LEU A 61 -1.44 -16.11 5.88
N SER A 62 -0.60 -16.74 5.05
CA SER A 62 -1.05 -17.77 4.10
C SER A 62 -1.87 -18.87 4.79
N GLY A 63 -1.39 -19.37 5.94
CA GLY A 63 -2.09 -20.39 6.71
C GLY A 63 -3.40 -19.88 7.30
N ILE A 64 -3.42 -18.64 7.80
CA ILE A 64 -4.62 -17.98 8.35
C ILE A 64 -5.70 -17.83 7.27
N LEU A 65 -5.32 -17.39 6.06
CA LEU A 65 -6.25 -17.19 4.95
C LEU A 65 -6.92 -18.50 4.49
N GLN A 66 -6.30 -19.66 4.75
CA GLN A 66 -6.88 -20.98 4.46
C GLN A 66 -7.77 -21.52 5.59
N GLN A 67 -7.83 -20.88 6.76
CA GLN A 67 -8.69 -21.33 7.84
C GLN A 67 -10.15 -21.18 7.46
N GLU A 68 -10.98 -22.13 7.89
CA GLU A 68 -12.40 -22.16 7.56
C GLU A 68 -13.11 -20.91 8.10
N ASP A 69 -12.84 -20.53 9.35
CA ASP A 69 -13.43 -19.35 9.99
C ASP A 69 -13.12 -18.06 9.21
N PHE A 70 -11.89 -17.92 8.71
CA PHE A 70 -11.51 -16.77 7.88
C PHE A 70 -12.23 -16.78 6.53
N ARG A 71 -12.29 -17.94 5.86
CA ARG A 71 -12.98 -18.07 4.56
C ARG A 71 -14.47 -17.79 4.67
N GLN A 72 -15.11 -18.27 5.74
CA GLN A 72 -16.52 -17.97 6.02
C GLN A 72 -16.73 -16.48 6.30
N ALA A 73 -15.87 -15.86 7.11
CA ALA A 73 -15.94 -14.42 7.38
C ALA A 73 -15.77 -13.60 6.10
N ARG A 74 -14.79 -13.92 5.24
CA ARG A 74 -14.58 -13.26 3.95
C ARG A 74 -15.79 -13.42 3.03
N GLN A 75 -16.30 -14.65 2.87
CA GLN A 75 -17.46 -14.91 2.02
C GLN A 75 -18.69 -14.15 2.51
N TYR A 76 -18.93 -14.12 3.83
CA TYR A 76 -20.03 -13.37 4.42
C TYR A 76 -19.93 -11.87 4.11
N MET A 77 -18.74 -11.27 4.25
CA MET A 77 -18.52 -9.86 3.92
C MET A 77 -18.73 -9.56 2.42
N GLU A 78 -18.30 -10.48 1.55
CA GLU A 78 -18.52 -10.38 0.11
C GLU A 78 -20.01 -10.48 -0.27
N ASP A 79 -20.74 -11.40 0.37
CA ASP A 79 -22.18 -11.54 0.19
C ASP A 79 -22.93 -10.29 0.64
N LEU A 80 -22.54 -9.70 1.79
CA LEU A 80 -23.10 -8.43 2.26
C LEU A 80 -22.82 -7.30 1.28
N ARG A 81 -21.58 -7.20 0.79
CA ARG A 81 -21.18 -6.19 -0.21
C ARG A 81 -21.98 -6.34 -1.49
N GLY A 82 -22.16 -7.56 -1.98
CA GLY A 82 -22.96 -7.85 -3.18
C GLY A 82 -24.45 -7.53 -3.01
N LYS A 83 -25.03 -7.84 -1.84
CA LYS A 83 -26.45 -7.61 -1.55
C LYS A 83 -26.79 -6.14 -1.31
N TYR A 84 -25.98 -5.44 -0.50
CA TYR A 84 -26.33 -4.11 0.02
C TYR A 84 -25.45 -2.98 -0.56
N GLY A 85 -24.29 -3.29 -1.16
CA GLY A 85 -23.29 -2.28 -1.55
C GLY A 85 -23.74 -1.33 -2.68
N ASN A 86 -24.77 -1.69 -3.44
CA ASN A 86 -25.35 -0.82 -4.48
C ASN A 86 -26.57 -0.01 -3.99
N GLY A 87 -26.98 -0.16 -2.73
CA GLY A 87 -28.12 0.54 -2.13
C GLY A 87 -29.49 0.18 -2.73
N SER A 88 -29.57 -0.86 -3.57
CA SER A 88 -30.83 -1.28 -4.23
C SER A 88 -31.68 -2.21 -3.37
N VAL A 89 -31.08 -2.81 -2.35
CA VAL A 89 -31.74 -3.67 -1.36
C VAL A 89 -31.50 -3.06 0.01
N SER A 90 -32.57 -2.93 0.80
CA SER A 90 -32.50 -2.51 2.20
C SER A 90 -32.88 -3.68 3.09
N ALA A 91 -32.13 -3.90 4.16
CA ALA A 91 -32.49 -4.89 5.17
C ALA A 91 -33.79 -4.49 5.89
N GLY A 92 -34.60 -5.46 6.29
CA GLY A 92 -35.77 -5.19 7.13
C GLY A 92 -35.33 -4.71 8.51
N ALA A 93 -36.10 -3.82 9.15
CA ALA A 93 -35.74 -3.24 10.44
C ALA A 93 -35.46 -4.29 11.55
N GLY A 94 -36.05 -5.48 11.48
CA GLY A 94 -35.80 -6.58 12.42
C GLY A 94 -34.58 -7.45 12.10
N GLU A 95 -34.01 -7.35 10.90
CA GLU A 95 -32.84 -8.12 10.46
C GLU A 95 -31.54 -7.34 10.65
N ILE A 96 -31.62 -6.00 10.77
CA ILE A 96 -30.45 -5.12 10.86
C ILE A 96 -29.58 -5.48 12.07
N ASP A 97 -30.18 -5.76 13.23
CA ASP A 97 -29.41 -6.05 14.45
C ASP A 97 -28.58 -7.34 14.31
N GLU A 98 -29.19 -8.40 13.77
CA GLU A 98 -28.51 -9.67 13.52
C GLU A 98 -27.42 -9.51 12.45
N LEU A 99 -27.70 -8.78 11.36
CA LEU A 99 -26.74 -8.49 10.31
C LEU A 99 -25.53 -7.71 10.84
N CYS A 100 -25.76 -6.70 11.69
CA CYS A 100 -24.71 -5.91 12.33
C CYS A 100 -23.82 -6.78 13.21
N LEU A 101 -24.42 -7.63 14.06
CA LEU A 101 -23.67 -8.52 14.96
C LEU A 101 -22.79 -9.51 14.16
N SER A 102 -23.37 -10.15 13.14
CA SER A 102 -22.62 -11.08 12.28
C SER A 102 -21.55 -10.37 11.44
N ALA A 103 -21.83 -9.15 10.96
CA ALA A 103 -20.85 -8.34 10.22
C ALA A 103 -19.69 -7.89 11.11
N GLU A 104 -19.97 -7.47 12.34
CA GLU A 104 -18.92 -7.12 13.29
C GLU A 104 -18.03 -8.32 13.60
N SER A 105 -18.62 -9.50 13.84
CA SER A 105 -17.83 -10.71 14.09
C SER A 105 -16.99 -11.11 12.87
N ALA A 106 -17.54 -11.07 11.66
CA ALA A 106 -16.80 -11.39 10.44
C ALA A 106 -15.67 -10.37 10.19
N LEU A 107 -15.95 -9.09 10.37
CA LEU A 107 -14.95 -8.02 10.25
C LEU A 107 -13.84 -8.17 11.29
N ALA A 108 -14.17 -8.52 12.54
CA ALA A 108 -13.18 -8.76 13.58
C ALA A 108 -12.24 -9.93 13.22
N THR A 109 -12.78 -11.03 12.69
CA THR A 109 -11.98 -12.16 12.19
C THR A 109 -11.03 -11.72 11.06
N VAL A 110 -11.53 -10.93 10.11
CA VAL A 110 -10.70 -10.42 9.00
C VAL A 110 -9.61 -9.48 9.54
N LEU A 111 -9.96 -8.49 10.37
CA LEU A 111 -9.01 -7.53 10.91
C LEU A 111 -7.95 -8.18 11.81
N ALA A 112 -8.32 -9.22 12.58
CA ALA A 112 -7.38 -9.96 13.41
C ALA A 112 -6.26 -10.60 12.58
N ALA A 113 -6.56 -11.11 11.38
CA ALA A 113 -5.56 -11.66 10.47
C ALA A 113 -4.55 -10.61 9.98
N PHE A 114 -4.94 -9.34 9.93
CA PHE A 114 -4.11 -8.21 9.48
C PHE A 114 -3.59 -7.34 10.63
N ALA A 115 -3.80 -7.75 11.89
CA ALA A 115 -3.42 -6.96 13.06
C ALA A 115 -1.91 -6.67 13.15
N PHE A 116 -1.07 -7.51 12.51
CA PHE A 116 0.37 -7.31 12.43
C PHE A 116 0.76 -5.97 11.81
N VAL A 117 -0.09 -5.37 10.96
CA VAL A 117 0.17 -4.06 10.33
C VAL A 117 0.38 -2.97 11.39
N ALA A 118 -0.24 -3.08 12.57
CA ALA A 118 -0.06 -2.15 13.68
C ALA A 118 1.38 -2.15 14.27
N GLY A 119 2.17 -3.19 13.99
CA GLY A 119 3.59 -3.26 14.38
C GLY A 119 4.52 -2.45 13.48
N TYR A 120 4.00 -1.86 12.40
CA TYR A 120 4.77 -1.13 11.42
C TYR A 120 4.44 0.37 11.44
N ILE A 121 5.46 1.18 11.16
CA ILE A 121 5.37 2.63 11.16
C ILE A 121 5.41 3.11 9.72
N MET A 122 4.35 3.81 9.31
CA MET A 122 4.29 4.45 8.00
C MET A 122 4.90 5.85 8.12
N THR A 123 5.81 6.20 7.21
CA THR A 123 6.53 7.47 7.26
C THR A 123 6.70 7.99 5.84
N THR A 124 6.47 9.29 5.66
CA THR A 124 6.79 9.97 4.41
C THR A 124 8.18 10.57 4.48
N ILE A 125 9.04 10.30 3.50
CA ILE A 125 10.34 10.96 3.31
C ILE A 125 10.17 12.06 2.27
N ARG A 126 10.30 13.32 2.67
CA ARG A 126 10.14 14.48 1.78
C ARG A 126 11.40 14.69 0.94
N GLU A 127 12.53 14.79 1.62
CA GLU A 127 13.84 15.02 1.01
C GLU A 127 14.94 14.36 1.85
N ILE A 128 16.07 14.08 1.21
CA ILE A 128 17.26 13.55 1.86
C ILE A 128 18.44 14.46 1.49
N LYS A 129 19.14 14.99 2.49
CA LYS A 129 20.34 15.82 2.31
C LYS A 129 21.57 15.05 2.74
N VAL A 130 22.62 15.09 1.92
CA VAL A 130 23.91 14.49 2.25
C VAL A 130 24.73 15.46 3.11
N ILE A 131 25.12 15.00 4.30
CA ILE A 131 26.02 15.71 5.20
C ILE A 131 27.41 15.08 5.07
N LYS A 132 28.37 15.88 4.59
CA LYS A 132 29.77 15.49 4.45
C LYS A 132 30.68 16.55 5.06
N TYR A 133 31.41 16.17 6.11
CA TYR A 133 32.43 17.03 6.70
C TYR A 133 33.82 16.60 6.22
N ARG A 134 34.70 17.57 5.92
CA ARG A 134 36.07 17.27 5.45
C ARG A 134 36.88 16.38 6.41
N HIS A 135 36.61 16.48 7.72
CA HIS A 135 37.33 15.76 8.77
C HIS A 135 36.68 14.44 9.18
N LYS A 136 35.46 14.14 8.70
CA LYS A 136 34.79 12.86 8.92
C LYS A 136 34.93 12.01 7.66
N LYS A 137 35.22 10.72 7.85
CA LYS A 137 35.29 9.76 6.74
C LYS A 137 33.89 9.38 6.26
N ASP A 138 32.97 9.23 7.22
CA ASP A 138 31.64 8.69 6.97
C ASP A 138 30.67 9.79 6.52
N LEU A 139 29.73 9.41 5.65
CA LEU A 139 28.63 10.25 5.22
C LEU A 139 27.46 10.07 6.19
N GLU A 140 26.72 11.15 6.41
CA GLU A 140 25.45 11.11 7.13
C GLU A 140 24.34 11.59 6.18
N TYR A 141 23.18 10.94 6.21
CA TYR A 141 22.03 11.27 5.38
C TYR A 141 20.92 11.85 6.25
N LEU A 142 20.67 13.14 6.10
CA LEU A 142 19.63 13.85 6.83
C LEU A 142 18.30 13.67 6.11
N HIS A 143 17.43 12.87 6.70
CA HIS A 143 16.08 12.60 6.20
C HIS A 143 15.12 13.61 6.80
N ASN A 144 14.38 14.30 5.95
CA ASN A 144 13.22 15.10 6.35
C ASN A 144 11.99 14.19 6.28
N GLN A 145 11.54 13.73 7.43
CA GLN A 145 10.50 12.71 7.52
C GLN A 145 9.29 13.16 8.35
N VAL A 146 8.11 12.71 7.92
CA VAL A 146 6.82 12.90 8.61
C VAL A 146 6.27 11.54 8.96
N ILE A 147 6.11 11.29 10.27
CA ILE A 147 5.47 10.05 10.76
C ILE A 147 3.96 10.17 10.51
N LEU A 148 3.39 9.16 9.88
CA LEU A 148 1.98 9.13 9.51
C LEU A 148 1.16 8.44 10.60
N ASP A 149 1.00 9.13 11.73
CA ASP A 149 0.18 8.67 12.85
C ASP A 149 -0.87 9.74 13.19
N ASP A 150 -2.15 9.39 12.99
CA ASP A 150 -3.29 10.29 13.24
C ASP A 150 -3.65 10.37 14.74
N THR A 151 -3.07 9.51 15.57
CA THR A 151 -3.27 9.49 17.03
C THR A 151 -2.26 10.34 17.80
N MET A 152 -1.13 10.68 17.17
CA MET A 152 -0.17 11.64 17.70
C MET A 152 -0.77 13.04 17.52
N ASN A 153 -1.13 13.69 18.64
CA ASN A 153 -1.67 15.06 18.69
C ASN A 153 -1.13 15.94 17.56
N GLN A 154 -2.02 16.59 16.81
CA GLN A 154 -1.73 17.39 15.61
C GLN A 154 -0.68 18.52 15.80
N ASP A 155 -0.31 18.85 17.04
CA ASP A 155 0.80 19.75 17.37
C ASP A 155 2.21 19.11 17.19
N VAL A 156 2.26 17.80 16.94
CA VAL A 156 3.48 16.98 16.88
C VAL A 156 3.52 16.20 15.57
N ALA A 157 3.08 16.81 14.46
CA ALA A 157 3.68 16.50 13.17
C ALA A 157 5.15 16.97 13.24
N LEU A 158 5.99 16.16 13.89
CA LEU A 158 7.43 16.37 13.93
C LEU A 158 7.90 16.10 12.52
N ASP A 159 7.95 17.15 11.69
CA ASP A 159 9.00 17.26 10.67
C ASP A 159 10.31 16.97 11.41
N SER A 160 10.72 15.71 11.39
CA SER A 160 11.86 15.24 12.15
C SER A 160 13.00 15.15 11.16
N LEU A 161 13.94 16.07 11.31
CA LEU A 161 15.22 15.96 10.63
C LEU A 161 16.04 14.93 11.39
N LYS A 162 16.19 13.74 10.83
CA LYS A 162 16.96 12.66 11.43
C LYS A 162 18.08 12.21 10.52
N ALA A 163 19.30 12.17 11.07
CA ALA A 163 20.47 11.70 10.36
C ALA A 163 20.62 10.18 10.54
N TYR A 164 20.85 9.49 9.43
CA TYR A 164 21.14 8.06 9.39
C TYR A 164 22.44 7.81 8.64
N ALA A 165 23.08 6.66 8.87
CA ALA A 165 24.28 6.25 8.14
C ALA A 165 23.97 5.83 6.69
N ASP A 166 22.75 5.33 6.45
CA ASP A 166 22.28 4.86 5.14
C ASP A 166 21.30 5.85 4.52
N CYS A 167 21.19 5.79 3.19
CA CYS A 167 20.19 6.51 2.42
C CYS A 167 18.94 5.63 2.20
N SER A 168 17.78 6.27 2.08
CA SER A 168 16.53 5.66 1.61
C SER A 168 16.04 6.35 0.33
N GLU A 169 14.74 6.29 0.04
CA GLU A 169 14.11 6.92 -1.12
C GLU A 169 13.52 8.29 -0.74
N SER A 170 13.91 9.35 -1.45
CA SER A 170 13.27 10.67 -1.32
C SER A 170 11.89 10.68 -1.97
N GLN A 171 11.01 11.58 -1.52
CA GLN A 171 9.64 11.75 -2.03
C GLN A 171 8.88 10.42 -2.05
N SER A 172 8.95 9.67 -0.96
CA SER A 172 8.36 8.33 -0.88
C SER A 172 7.59 8.14 0.41
N VAL A 173 6.59 7.27 0.37
CA VAL A 173 5.96 6.73 1.57
C VAL A 173 6.57 5.37 1.82
N ILE A 174 7.16 5.18 3.00
CA ILE A 174 7.85 3.94 3.39
C ILE A 174 7.23 3.34 4.64
N LEU A 175 7.37 2.03 4.76
CA LEU A 175 7.05 1.24 5.94
C LEU A 175 8.35 0.87 6.67
N LEU A 176 8.39 1.14 7.98
CA LEU A 176 9.51 0.89 8.89
C LEU A 176 9.07 -0.02 10.05
N LYS A 177 9.98 -0.86 10.54
CA LYS A 177 9.78 -1.61 11.80
C LYS A 177 10.10 -0.77 13.04
N SER A 178 10.92 0.27 12.88
CA SER A 178 11.39 1.13 13.97
C SER A 178 11.79 2.49 13.43
N LEU A 179 11.62 3.55 14.22
CA LEU A 179 12.11 4.90 13.87
C LEU A 179 13.63 5.03 14.04
N ASN A 180 14.29 4.09 14.72
CA ASN A 180 15.73 4.17 15.01
C ASN A 180 16.61 3.85 13.80
N GLU A 181 16.10 3.09 12.85
CA GLU A 181 16.81 2.64 11.66
C GLU A 181 15.96 3.00 10.43
N ILE A 182 16.59 3.56 9.40
CA ILE A 182 15.90 3.88 8.14
C ILE A 182 15.90 2.68 7.18
N ASN A 183 16.77 1.70 7.41
CA ASN A 183 16.86 0.48 6.63
C ASN A 183 16.92 -0.75 7.57
N PRO A 184 16.33 -1.88 7.18
CA PRO A 184 15.56 -2.07 5.95
C PRO A 184 14.18 -1.34 6.00
N ALA A 185 13.75 -0.81 4.87
CA ALA A 185 12.42 -0.23 4.67
C ALA A 185 11.73 -0.82 3.44
N MET A 186 10.39 -0.80 3.45
CA MET A 186 9.59 -1.13 2.28
C MET A 186 8.92 0.12 1.72
N SER A 187 9.25 0.48 0.48
CA SER A 187 8.55 1.56 -0.22
C SER A 187 7.13 1.15 -0.59
N LEU A 188 6.18 2.03 -0.28
CA LEU A 188 4.76 1.93 -0.63
C LEU A 188 4.41 2.81 -1.85
N SER A 189 5.32 3.71 -2.23
CA SER A 189 5.21 4.45 -3.48
C SER A 189 5.53 3.53 -4.68
N PRO A 190 4.85 3.68 -5.83
CA PRO A 190 3.90 4.74 -6.17
C PRO A 190 2.44 4.41 -5.81
N PHE A 191 2.13 3.32 -5.10
CA PHE A 191 0.74 2.95 -4.79
C PHE A 191 0.13 3.79 -3.67
N ILE A 192 0.97 4.32 -2.78
CA ILE A 192 0.61 5.30 -1.78
C ILE A 192 1.49 6.54 -2.00
N ILE A 193 0.82 7.69 -2.06
CA ILE A 193 1.43 9.00 -2.28
C ILE A 193 1.00 9.95 -1.18
N ASP A 194 1.95 10.69 -0.62
CA ASP A 194 1.66 11.86 0.20
C ASP A 194 1.83 13.12 -0.66
N GLU A 195 0.72 13.71 -1.12
CA GLU A 195 0.74 14.86 -2.03
C GLU A 195 1.55 16.04 -1.46
N ASN A 196 1.49 16.22 -0.13
CA ASN A 196 2.19 17.30 0.54
C ASN A 196 3.71 17.10 0.52
N ALA A 197 4.19 15.85 0.52
CA ALA A 197 5.61 15.58 0.30
C ALA A 197 6.07 15.77 -1.14
N LEU A 198 5.15 15.84 -2.09
CA LEU A 198 5.45 16.12 -3.50
C LEU A 198 5.47 17.62 -3.81
N SER A 199 4.85 18.43 -2.95
CA SER A 199 4.76 19.87 -3.16
C SER A 199 6.11 20.56 -2.93
N GLU A 200 6.63 21.23 -3.96
CA GLU A 200 7.81 22.08 -3.85
C GLU A 200 7.53 23.19 -2.83
N GLY A 201 8.38 23.30 -1.79
CA GLY A 201 8.27 24.34 -0.76
C GLY A 201 7.62 23.89 0.56
N GLY A 202 7.34 22.60 0.75
CA GLY A 202 6.86 22.08 2.03
C GLY A 202 5.40 22.41 2.31
N GLY A 203 4.52 22.12 1.35
CA GLY A 203 3.08 22.27 1.54
C GLY A 203 2.61 21.44 2.74
N GLY A 204 1.95 22.09 3.69
CA GLY A 204 1.28 21.50 4.85
C GLY A 204 2.17 20.68 5.80
N ARG A 205 2.13 20.95 7.11
CA ARG A 205 2.77 20.06 8.11
C ARG A 205 2.12 18.68 8.18
N GLU A 206 0.86 18.60 7.76
CA GLU A 206 0.04 17.40 7.86
C GLU A 206 0.11 16.61 6.56
N ALA A 207 0.24 15.28 6.63
CA ALA A 207 0.23 14.43 5.45
C ALA A 207 -1.11 14.47 4.70
N LYS A 208 -1.08 14.28 3.38
CA LYS A 208 -2.26 14.14 2.53
C LYS A 208 -2.09 12.91 1.63
N LEU A 209 -2.56 11.78 2.16
CA LEU A 209 -2.32 10.43 1.65
C LEU A 209 -3.37 10.01 0.62
N PHE A 210 -2.88 9.60 -0.54
CA PHE A 210 -3.64 9.14 -1.68
C PHE A 210 -3.27 7.69 -2.00
N PHE A 211 -4.27 6.82 -2.08
CA PHE A 211 -4.10 5.41 -2.41
C PHE A 211 -4.53 5.16 -3.85
N TYR A 212 -3.71 4.43 -4.60
CA TYR A 212 -3.98 4.07 -5.98
C TYR A 212 -5.33 3.33 -6.10
N GLN A 213 -6.06 3.60 -7.18
CA GLN A 213 -7.38 3.04 -7.42
C GLN A 213 -7.42 2.29 -8.75
N TYR A 214 -7.12 2.98 -9.84
CA TYR A 214 -7.17 2.45 -11.20
C TYR A 214 -6.35 3.34 -12.15
N SER A 215 -6.16 2.89 -13.38
CA SER A 215 -5.53 3.67 -14.44
C SER A 215 -6.40 3.68 -15.70
N ASP A 216 -6.42 4.81 -16.41
CA ASP A 216 -7.07 4.95 -17.71
C ASP A 216 -6.20 5.76 -18.70
N ALA A 217 -6.82 6.29 -19.75
CA ALA A 217 -6.12 7.09 -20.77
C ALA A 217 -5.62 8.44 -20.26
N GLU A 218 -6.24 9.01 -19.21
CA GLU A 218 -5.85 10.30 -18.63
C GLU A 218 -4.71 10.15 -17.63
N GLY A 219 -4.65 9.03 -16.92
CA GLY A 219 -3.57 8.74 -15.99
C GLY A 219 -3.92 7.68 -14.95
N ALA A 220 -3.13 7.66 -13.88
CA ALA A 220 -3.38 6.86 -12.70
C ALA A 220 -4.17 7.68 -11.67
N HIS A 221 -5.27 7.12 -11.19
CA HIS A 221 -6.22 7.78 -10.31
C HIS A 221 -6.06 7.27 -8.89
N TYR A 222 -6.05 8.20 -7.93
CA TYR A 222 -5.89 7.91 -6.52
C TYR A 222 -7.00 8.56 -5.69
N ARG A 223 -7.30 7.95 -4.55
CA ARG A 223 -8.31 8.41 -3.60
C ARG A 223 -7.65 8.86 -2.30
N LEU A 224 -8.05 10.03 -1.80
CA LEU A 224 -7.67 10.51 -0.48
C LEU A 224 -8.18 9.55 0.60
N VAL A 225 -7.31 9.12 1.52
CA VAL A 225 -7.68 8.18 2.60
C VAL A 225 -7.60 8.78 4.00
N ASN A 226 -6.71 9.73 4.24
CA ASN A 226 -6.62 10.43 5.52
C ASN A 226 -7.36 11.77 5.41
N LYS A 227 -7.95 12.25 6.53
CA LYS A 227 -8.81 13.45 6.56
C LYS A 227 -10.12 13.32 5.78
N TRP A 228 -10.72 12.12 5.81
CA TRP A 228 -12.05 11.92 5.29
C TRP A 228 -13.07 12.85 5.98
N ASN A 229 -13.77 13.66 5.20
CA ASN A 229 -14.95 14.40 5.63
C ASN A 229 -15.89 14.58 4.43
N ALA A 230 -17.14 14.97 4.68
CA ALA A 230 -18.13 15.16 3.62
C ALA A 230 -17.74 16.20 2.55
N LYS A 231 -16.76 17.07 2.82
CA LYS A 231 -16.26 18.08 1.87
C LYS A 231 -15.17 17.53 0.95
N ASN A 232 -14.35 16.59 1.44
CA ASN A 232 -13.18 16.05 0.75
C ASN A 232 -13.40 14.62 0.24
N GLU A 233 -14.61 14.07 0.35
CA GLU A 233 -14.99 12.72 -0.13
C GLU A 233 -14.59 12.47 -1.60
N ARG A 234 -14.63 13.55 -2.39
CA ARG A 234 -14.34 13.55 -3.83
C ARG A 234 -12.92 13.98 -4.16
N ASP A 235 -12.06 14.20 -3.17
CA ASP A 235 -10.66 14.51 -3.45
C ASP A 235 -10.03 13.32 -4.17
N ARG A 236 -9.51 13.61 -5.35
CA ARG A 236 -8.82 12.67 -6.23
C ARG A 236 -7.51 13.28 -6.67
N LEU A 237 -6.50 12.44 -6.79
CA LEU A 237 -5.23 12.80 -7.39
C LEU A 237 -5.12 12.06 -8.72
N THR A 238 -4.80 12.80 -9.78
CA THR A 238 -4.49 12.21 -11.09
C THR A 238 -2.98 12.34 -11.33
N VAL A 239 -2.31 11.20 -11.43
CA VAL A 239 -0.88 11.09 -11.76
C VAL A 239 -0.78 10.84 -13.26
N SER A 240 -0.12 11.74 -13.97
CA SER A 240 0.02 11.71 -15.43
C SER A 240 1.45 12.09 -15.86
N PRO A 241 1.84 11.88 -17.13
CA PRO A 241 3.16 12.31 -17.60
C PRO A 241 3.43 13.82 -17.43
N GLY A 242 2.37 14.64 -17.42
CA GLY A 242 2.46 16.09 -17.20
C GLY A 242 2.43 16.52 -15.73
N HIS A 243 2.01 15.64 -14.81
CA HIS A 243 1.84 15.95 -13.39
C HIS A 243 2.19 14.73 -12.53
N TYR A 244 3.23 14.84 -11.69
CA TYR A 244 3.83 13.73 -10.96
C TYR A 244 4.47 12.66 -11.87
N SER A 245 5.25 13.11 -12.87
CA SER A 245 5.88 12.24 -13.89
C SER A 245 6.68 11.07 -13.31
N ILE A 246 7.47 11.31 -12.25
CA ILE A 246 8.28 10.25 -11.60
C ILE A 246 7.41 9.11 -11.08
N PHE A 247 6.27 9.40 -10.45
CA PHE A 247 5.35 8.37 -9.96
C PHE A 247 4.68 7.62 -11.10
N LYS A 248 4.36 8.33 -12.19
CA LYS A 248 3.84 7.69 -13.41
C LYS A 248 4.87 6.73 -14.01
N GLU A 249 6.13 7.14 -14.10
CA GLU A 249 7.24 6.30 -14.58
C GLU A 249 7.44 5.07 -13.70
N GLN A 250 7.43 5.23 -12.37
CA GLN A 250 7.53 4.11 -11.43
C GLN A 250 6.36 3.13 -11.57
N LEU A 251 5.13 3.64 -11.70
CA LEU A 251 3.94 2.80 -11.84
C LEU A 251 3.95 2.05 -13.17
N ASP A 252 4.36 2.70 -14.26
CA ASP A 252 4.50 2.07 -15.58
C ASP A 252 5.63 1.04 -15.61
N ALA A 253 6.76 1.32 -14.97
CA ALA A 253 7.86 0.38 -14.81
C ALA A 253 7.39 -0.86 -14.04
N PHE A 254 6.63 -0.67 -12.96
CA PHE A 254 6.02 -1.77 -12.23
C PHE A 254 5.06 -2.57 -13.11
N GLY A 255 4.12 -1.91 -13.81
CA GLY A 255 3.18 -2.59 -14.71
C GLY A 255 3.88 -3.40 -15.81
N LYS A 256 4.94 -2.85 -16.40
CA LYS A 256 5.76 -3.55 -17.41
C LYS A 256 6.51 -4.74 -16.84
N ALA A 257 7.13 -4.61 -15.66
CA ALA A 257 7.77 -5.72 -14.97
C ALA A 257 6.76 -6.84 -14.69
N MET A 258 5.53 -6.46 -14.29
CA MET A 258 4.49 -7.43 -14.01
C MET A 258 3.91 -8.11 -15.25
N ALA A 259 3.90 -7.44 -16.40
CA ALA A 259 3.51 -8.04 -17.68
C ALA A 259 4.62 -8.94 -18.26
N GLY A 260 5.88 -8.50 -18.20
CA GLY A 260 7.03 -9.22 -18.77
C GLY A 260 7.29 -10.57 -18.10
N ALA A 261 7.10 -10.69 -16.78
CA ALA A 261 7.26 -11.96 -16.09
C ALA A 261 6.18 -13.01 -16.40
N ARG A 262 5.06 -12.63 -17.05
CA ARG A 262 4.11 -13.60 -17.61
C ARG A 262 4.66 -14.30 -18.86
N ASP A 263 5.41 -13.61 -19.70
CA ASP A 263 5.89 -14.17 -20.98
C ASP A 263 7.07 -15.15 -20.78
N VAL A 264 7.89 -14.93 -19.76
CA VAL A 264 8.99 -15.87 -19.43
C VAL A 264 8.44 -17.25 -19.02
N SER A 265 7.25 -17.30 -18.41
CA SER A 265 6.59 -18.57 -18.04
C SER A 265 6.10 -19.40 -19.24
N LYS A 266 5.98 -18.81 -20.43
CA LYS A 266 5.61 -19.51 -21.67
C LYS A 266 6.81 -19.97 -22.50
N ALA A 267 8.01 -19.46 -22.20
CA ALA A 267 9.23 -19.80 -22.95
C ALA A 267 9.97 -21.03 -22.40
N VAL A 268 9.49 -21.62 -21.31
CA VAL A 268 10.03 -22.85 -20.71
C VAL A 268 8.92 -23.91 -20.72
N GLY A 269 8.65 -24.44 -21.91
CA GLY A 269 7.72 -25.54 -22.16
C GLY A 269 8.24 -26.43 -23.27
#